data_AF-A0A1L9U7Y1-F1
#
_entry.id   AF-A0A1L9U7Y1-F1
#
_cell.length_a   1.000
_cell.length_b   1.000
_cell.length_c   1.000
_cell.angle_alpha   90.00
_cell.angle_beta   90.00
_cell.angle_gamma   90.00
#
_symmetry.space_group_name_H-M   'P 1'
#
loop_
_entity.id
_entity.type
_entity.pdbx_description
1 polymer ?
#
loop_
_entity_poly.entity_id
_entity_poly.type
_entity_poly.pdbx_seq_one_letter_code
_entity_poly.pdbx_strand_id
1 'polypeptide(L)'
;MTGIVDSSAPAVPNMTPDYEVRLLLNPTVVLNPKKELMGTVLSTFGIPSTATMPPTATKLNVQFLDTCSKEIYTAGWSVRIRKTEGDDEFELTYKKRYAISGGDIDTALTIANNDGFNAGTTKYEAQVEWGYEKQTLSISRKKKAASGNSGTDLPGIVDSRKMLIDEAPHNFDDFKFNKWGTKAIAVSRIFGPVLFSRYIGSWKGMPLYIEVWSLLNSEGTGIEYIVEASFKTKDRATALTEQKDLADCLRGNRWFLTGESLKTQLIMERY
;
A
#
# COMPACT_ATOMS: atom_id res chain seq x y z
N MET A 1 25.48 -41.20 33.81
CA MET A 1 24.81 -40.86 32.55
C MET A 1 24.51 -39.38 32.58
N THR A 2 25.24 -38.61 31.79
CA THR A 2 25.12 -37.16 31.63
C THR A 2 23.89 -36.85 30.78
N GLY A 3 22.96 -36.07 31.33
CA GLY A 3 21.77 -35.61 30.61
C GLY A 3 22.15 -34.60 29.54
N ILE A 4 21.73 -34.85 28.30
CA ILE A 4 21.79 -33.89 27.21
C ILE A 4 20.70 -32.86 27.49
N VAL A 5 21.10 -31.65 27.89
CA VAL A 5 20.21 -30.49 27.95
C VAL A 5 20.07 -29.99 26.53
N ASP A 6 18.92 -30.27 25.92
CA ASP A 6 18.55 -29.74 24.61
C ASP A 6 18.26 -28.24 24.76
N SER A 7 19.29 -27.40 24.56
CA SER A 7 19.13 -25.96 24.61
C SER A 7 18.50 -25.49 23.31
N SER A 8 17.17 -25.58 23.20
CA SER A 8 16.45 -24.87 22.15
C SER A 8 16.74 -23.36 22.30
N ALA A 9 17.30 -22.76 21.25
CA ALA A 9 17.46 -21.31 21.21
C ALA A 9 16.08 -20.65 21.37
N PRO A 10 15.95 -19.56 22.14
CA PRO A 10 14.67 -18.89 22.32
C PRO A 10 14.11 -18.45 20.97
N ALA A 11 12.83 -18.76 20.72
CA ALA A 11 12.14 -18.36 19.50
C ALA A 11 12.22 -16.84 19.32
N VAL A 12 12.64 -16.40 18.13
CA VAL A 12 12.77 -14.97 17.85
C VAL A 12 11.37 -14.33 17.84
N PRO A 13 11.15 -13.20 18.54
CA PRO A 13 9.83 -12.57 18.59
C PRO A 13 9.31 -12.11 17.21
N ASN A 14 7.98 -12.07 17.07
CA ASN A 14 7.32 -11.50 15.90
C ASN A 14 7.58 -10.00 15.77
N MET A 15 7.44 -9.47 14.55
CA MET A 15 7.46 -8.02 14.32
C MET A 15 6.25 -7.34 14.99
N THR A 16 6.41 -6.09 15.41
CA THR A 16 5.31 -5.24 15.89
C THR A 16 4.78 -4.41 14.72
N PRO A 17 3.53 -4.62 14.26
CA PRO A 17 2.97 -3.86 13.16
C PRO A 17 2.40 -2.51 13.60
N ASP A 18 2.37 -1.55 12.68
CA ASP A 18 1.36 -0.48 12.72
C ASP A 18 0.06 -0.92 12.04
N TYR A 19 -0.97 -0.08 12.10
CA TYR A 19 -2.29 -0.35 11.54
C TYR A 19 -2.68 0.78 10.62
N GLU A 20 -3.08 0.46 9.40
CA GLU A 20 -3.65 1.40 8.45
C GLU A 20 -5.07 1.00 8.11
N VAL A 21 -6.03 1.78 8.60
CA VAL A 21 -7.44 1.62 8.26
C VAL A 21 -7.69 2.24 6.91
N ARG A 22 -8.41 1.54 6.02
CA ARG A 22 -8.66 1.96 4.65
C ARG A 22 -10.10 1.65 4.27
N LEU A 23 -10.89 2.67 3.92
CA LEU A 23 -12.30 2.52 3.58
C LEU A 23 -12.62 3.20 2.26
N LEU A 24 -13.46 2.55 1.46
CA LEU A 24 -13.86 3.07 0.15
C LEU A 24 -14.98 4.11 0.28
N LEU A 25 -14.85 5.15 -0.55
CA LEU A 25 -15.84 6.19 -0.71
C LEU A 25 -16.46 6.05 -2.09
N ASN A 26 -17.77 6.27 -2.19
CA ASN A 26 -18.51 6.24 -3.44
C ASN A 26 -18.10 7.45 -4.32
N PRO A 27 -17.38 7.23 -5.44
CA PRO A 27 -16.89 8.30 -6.30
C PRO A 27 -18.01 9.20 -6.86
N THR A 28 -19.22 8.67 -7.05
CA THR A 28 -20.33 9.43 -7.67
C THR A 28 -20.90 10.51 -6.77
N VAL A 29 -20.62 10.44 -5.46
CA VAL A 29 -21.15 11.39 -4.46
C VAL A 29 -20.04 12.21 -3.79
N VAL A 30 -18.81 11.71 -3.77
CA VAL A 30 -17.67 12.40 -3.13
C VAL A 30 -16.82 13.21 -4.10
N LEU A 31 -16.99 13.01 -5.41
CA LEU A 31 -16.30 13.78 -6.46
C LEU A 31 -17.25 14.73 -7.18
N ASN A 32 -16.75 15.93 -7.49
CA ASN A 32 -17.42 16.89 -8.35
C ASN A 32 -17.29 16.50 -9.85
N PRO A 33 -17.94 17.21 -10.79
CA PRO A 33 -17.81 16.93 -12.23
C PRO A 33 -16.36 17.02 -12.77
N LYS A 34 -15.48 17.80 -12.13
CA LYS A 34 -14.05 17.90 -12.43
C LYS A 34 -13.21 16.78 -11.80
N LYS A 35 -13.85 15.83 -11.11
CA LYS A 35 -13.24 14.67 -10.45
C LYS A 35 -12.36 15.03 -9.24
N GLU A 36 -12.62 16.19 -8.64
CA GLU A 36 -12.01 16.64 -7.39
C GLU A 36 -12.96 16.37 -6.22
N LEU A 37 -12.45 16.33 -4.98
CA LEU A 37 -13.29 16.12 -3.80
C LEU A 37 -14.35 17.23 -3.65
N MET A 38 -15.57 16.82 -3.30
CA MET A 38 -16.67 17.72 -2.97
C MET A 38 -16.35 18.56 -1.73
N GLY A 39 -16.84 19.80 -1.69
CA GLY A 39 -16.60 20.72 -0.58
C GLY A 39 -17.02 20.18 0.79
N THR A 40 -18.10 19.38 0.84
CA THR A 40 -18.56 18.70 2.05
C THR A 40 -17.56 17.69 2.58
N VAL A 41 -16.89 16.93 1.70
CA VAL A 41 -15.83 15.98 2.07
C VAL A 41 -14.62 16.74 2.61
N LEU A 42 -14.23 17.82 1.94
CA LEU A 42 -13.12 18.67 2.38
C LEU A 42 -13.37 19.21 3.79
N SER A 43 -14.55 19.78 4.04
CA SER A 43 -14.90 20.34 5.35
C SER A 43 -15.00 19.28 6.45
N THR A 44 -15.59 18.11 6.17
CA THR A 44 -15.76 17.05 7.18
C THR A 44 -14.43 16.52 7.68
N PHE A 45 -13.44 16.42 6.80
CA PHE A 45 -12.11 15.91 7.15
C PHE A 45 -11.08 17.02 7.36
N GLY A 46 -11.50 18.28 7.48
CA GLY A 46 -10.61 19.40 7.73
C GLY A 46 -9.50 19.56 6.69
N ILE A 47 -9.77 19.19 5.43
CA ILE A 47 -8.83 19.40 4.32
C ILE A 47 -8.86 20.90 4.01
N PRO A 48 -7.72 21.62 4.11
CA PRO A 48 -7.68 23.06 3.93
C PRO A 48 -8.25 23.47 2.56
N SER A 49 -9.25 24.34 2.57
CA SER A 49 -9.85 24.92 1.38
C SER A 49 -10.48 26.26 1.72
N THR A 50 -10.09 27.33 1.03
CA THR A 50 -10.70 28.65 1.11
C THR A 50 -10.98 29.19 -0.29
N ALA A 51 -11.73 30.29 -0.39
CA ALA A 51 -11.96 30.96 -1.67
C ALA A 51 -10.65 31.42 -2.36
N THR A 52 -9.57 31.61 -1.59
CA THR A 52 -8.27 32.08 -2.07
C THR A 52 -7.17 31.02 -2.05
N MET A 53 -7.44 29.85 -1.45
CA MET A 53 -6.55 28.70 -1.42
C MET A 53 -7.34 27.42 -1.71
N PRO A 54 -7.38 26.97 -2.98
CA PRO A 54 -8.03 25.70 -3.31
C PRO A 54 -7.33 24.54 -2.58
N PRO A 55 -8.03 23.41 -2.37
CA PRO A 55 -7.43 22.26 -1.72
C PRO A 55 -6.24 21.74 -2.53
N THR A 56 -5.06 21.70 -1.89
CA THR A 56 -3.85 21.17 -2.52
C THR A 56 -3.90 19.65 -2.48
N ALA A 57 -3.96 19.03 -3.66
CA ALA A 57 -3.73 17.61 -3.82
C ALA A 57 -2.27 17.38 -4.21
N THR A 58 -1.56 16.50 -3.51
CA THR A 58 -0.27 16.00 -3.98
C THR A 58 -0.52 14.97 -5.06
N LYS A 59 0.10 15.12 -6.23
CA LYS A 59 0.06 14.10 -7.28
C LYS A 59 1.12 13.03 -7.03
N LEU A 60 0.75 11.79 -7.30
CA LEU A 60 1.66 10.65 -7.21
C LEU A 60 1.45 9.76 -8.42
N ASN A 61 2.54 9.21 -8.93
CA ASN A 61 2.52 8.22 -9.99
C ASN A 61 3.14 6.93 -9.48
N VAL A 62 2.57 5.79 -9.86
CA VAL A 62 3.07 4.47 -9.45
C VAL A 62 3.07 3.49 -10.61
N GLN A 63 4.11 2.67 -10.69
CA GLN A 63 4.16 1.51 -11.57
C GLN A 63 4.67 0.29 -10.83
N PHE A 64 4.15 -0.88 -11.21
CA PHE A 64 4.57 -2.17 -10.68
C PHE A 64 5.35 -2.94 -11.73
N LEU A 65 6.30 -3.77 -11.29
CA LEU A 65 7.03 -4.66 -12.17
C LEU A 65 6.71 -6.11 -11.82
N ASP A 66 6.28 -6.86 -12.82
CA ASP A 66 6.07 -8.29 -12.73
C ASP A 66 6.18 -8.95 -14.12
N THR A 67 6.36 -10.26 -14.16
CA THR A 67 6.34 -11.04 -15.40
C THR A 67 4.96 -11.00 -16.04
N CYS A 68 4.85 -11.39 -17.32
CA CYS A 68 3.54 -11.50 -17.98
C CYS A 68 2.59 -12.47 -17.25
N SER A 69 3.14 -13.50 -16.60
CA SER A 69 2.40 -14.46 -15.78
C SER A 69 2.16 -14.00 -14.34
N LYS A 70 2.58 -12.78 -13.97
CA LYS A 70 2.42 -12.19 -12.64
C LYS A 70 3.08 -13.03 -11.53
N GLU A 71 4.24 -13.60 -11.82
CA GLU A 71 4.89 -14.56 -10.93
C GLU A 71 5.21 -13.97 -9.55
N ILE A 72 5.65 -12.71 -9.49
CA ILE A 72 5.99 -12.02 -8.24
C ILE A 72 4.71 -11.81 -7.41
N TYR A 73 3.65 -11.32 -8.05
CA TYR A 73 2.34 -11.10 -7.44
C TYR A 73 1.70 -12.38 -6.93
N THR A 74 1.72 -13.46 -7.73
CA THR A 74 1.22 -14.78 -7.31
C THR A 74 2.03 -15.37 -6.15
N ALA A 75 3.32 -15.02 -6.04
CA ALA A 75 4.14 -15.37 -4.87
C ALA A 75 3.84 -14.49 -3.63
N GLY A 76 2.83 -13.61 -3.68
CA GLY A 76 2.43 -12.72 -2.60
C GLY A 76 3.32 -11.48 -2.44
N TRP A 77 4.21 -11.22 -3.39
CA TRP A 77 5.07 -10.04 -3.40
C TRP A 77 4.51 -8.98 -4.34
N SER A 78 4.87 -7.72 -4.11
CA SER A 78 4.69 -6.67 -5.11
C SER A 78 5.91 -5.76 -5.08
N VAL A 79 6.45 -5.49 -6.27
CA VAL A 79 7.58 -4.57 -6.46
C VAL A 79 7.08 -3.38 -7.24
N ARG A 80 7.33 -2.17 -6.72
CA ARG A 80 6.87 -0.93 -7.34
C ARG A 80 7.88 0.19 -7.27
N ILE A 81 7.73 1.12 -8.20
CA ILE A 81 8.36 2.44 -8.21
C ILE A 81 7.24 3.46 -8.07
N ARG A 82 7.41 4.41 -7.15
CA ARG A 82 6.49 5.52 -6.95
C ARG A 82 7.25 6.84 -7.02
N LYS A 83 6.62 7.83 -7.64
CA LYS A 83 7.09 9.21 -7.65
C LYS A 83 6.02 10.11 -7.03
N THR A 84 6.44 10.95 -6.09
CA THR A 84 5.59 11.97 -5.46
C THR A 84 5.98 13.33 -6.03
N GLU A 85 5.01 14.13 -6.43
CA GLU A 85 5.22 15.51 -6.87
C GLU A 85 5.94 16.31 -5.79
N GLY A 86 6.99 17.02 -6.18
CA GLY A 86 7.83 17.83 -5.29
C GLY A 86 8.92 17.06 -4.53
N ASP A 87 8.87 15.73 -4.47
CA ASP A 87 9.99 14.89 -4.00
C ASP A 87 11.08 14.88 -5.09
N ASP A 88 12.35 14.69 -4.76
CA ASP A 88 13.48 14.56 -5.71
C ASP A 88 13.94 13.11 -5.88
N GLU A 89 13.31 12.17 -5.18
CA GLU A 89 13.59 10.74 -5.22
C GLU A 89 12.42 9.93 -5.79
N PHE A 90 12.74 8.71 -6.22
CA PHE A 90 11.80 7.61 -6.35
C PHE A 90 11.71 6.82 -5.04
N GLU A 91 10.50 6.39 -4.67
CA GLU A 91 10.30 5.35 -3.66
C GLU A 91 10.24 3.98 -4.37
N LEU A 92 11.24 3.15 -4.14
CA LEU A 92 11.23 1.73 -4.51
C LEU A 92 10.67 0.94 -3.34
N THR A 93 9.63 0.11 -3.56
CA THR A 93 9.05 -0.71 -2.49
C THR A 93 8.98 -2.17 -2.90
N TYR A 94 9.48 -3.04 -2.01
CA TYR A 94 9.26 -4.49 -2.03
C TYR A 94 8.31 -4.80 -0.88
N LYS A 95 7.13 -5.32 -1.18
CA LYS A 95 6.09 -5.61 -0.18
C LYS A 95 5.62 -7.05 -0.30
N LYS A 96 5.74 -7.82 0.77
CA LYS A 96 5.18 -9.17 0.93
C LYS A 96 3.86 -9.06 1.70
N ARG A 97 2.84 -9.81 1.27
CA ARG A 97 1.52 -9.84 1.89
C ARG A 97 1.17 -11.22 2.42
N TYR A 98 0.48 -11.21 3.56
CA TYR A 98 -0.09 -12.37 4.23
C TYR A 98 -1.57 -12.08 4.51
N ALA A 99 -2.44 -12.95 4.03
CA ALA A 99 -3.87 -12.85 4.33
C ALA A 99 -4.09 -13.07 5.83
N ILE A 100 -4.95 -12.24 6.44
CA ILE A 100 -5.37 -12.42 7.83
C ILE A 100 -6.77 -13.02 7.81
N SER A 101 -6.90 -14.25 8.31
CA SER A 101 -8.18 -14.97 8.37
C SER A 101 -8.81 -14.79 9.73
N GLY A 102 -10.12 -14.48 9.78
CA GLY A 102 -10.87 -14.34 11.03
C GLY A 102 -10.35 -13.25 12.00
N GLY A 103 -9.55 -12.31 11.50
CA GLY A 103 -8.90 -11.28 12.31
C GLY A 103 -7.73 -11.76 13.17
N ASP A 104 -7.21 -12.95 12.89
CA ASP A 104 -6.05 -13.53 13.59
C ASP A 104 -4.73 -12.96 13.04
N ILE A 105 -4.39 -11.77 13.54
CA ILE A 105 -3.15 -11.05 13.19
C ILE A 105 -1.91 -11.81 13.67
N ASP A 106 -2.00 -12.48 14.83
CA ASP A 106 -0.86 -13.13 15.48
C ASP A 106 -0.41 -14.38 14.72
N THR A 107 -1.36 -15.14 14.16
CA THR A 107 -1.05 -16.22 13.22
C THR A 107 -0.36 -15.70 11.95
N ALA A 108 -0.83 -14.60 11.36
CA ALA A 108 -0.19 -14.03 10.18
C ALA A 108 1.24 -13.52 10.46
N LEU A 109 1.46 -12.91 11.64
CA LEU A 109 2.79 -12.51 12.09
C LEU A 109 3.72 -13.72 12.31
N THR A 110 3.18 -14.83 12.83
CA THR A 110 3.94 -16.08 13.02
C THR A 110 4.34 -16.69 11.67
N ILE A 111 3.46 -16.67 10.67
CA ILE A 111 3.79 -17.09 9.30
C ILE A 111 4.90 -16.20 8.73
N ALA A 112 4.79 -14.87 8.88
CA ALA A 112 5.83 -13.95 8.42
C ALA A 112 7.17 -14.19 9.13
N ASN A 113 7.16 -14.51 10.42
CA ASN A 113 8.36 -14.88 11.18
C ASN A 113 9.03 -16.15 10.63
N ASN A 114 8.24 -17.17 10.33
CA ASN A 114 8.73 -18.41 9.70
C ASN A 114 9.34 -18.16 8.31
N ASP A 115 8.88 -17.13 7.59
CA ASP A 115 9.46 -16.65 6.33
C ASP A 115 10.70 -15.74 6.53
N GLY A 116 11.15 -15.53 7.76
CA GLY A 116 12.33 -14.72 8.11
C GLY A 116 12.03 -13.23 8.39
N PHE A 117 10.77 -12.85 8.55
CA PHE A 117 10.34 -11.51 8.96
C PHE A 117 10.00 -11.49 10.45
N ASN A 118 11.03 -11.36 11.28
CA ASN A 118 10.92 -11.34 12.73
C ASN A 118 11.38 -9.98 13.29
N ALA A 119 11.30 -9.81 14.62
CA ALA A 119 11.66 -8.57 15.30
C ALA A 119 13.13 -8.13 15.04
N GLY A 120 14.02 -9.06 14.70
CA GLY A 120 15.41 -8.78 14.33
C GLY A 120 15.57 -8.23 12.91
N THR A 121 14.56 -8.38 12.04
CA THR A 121 14.59 -7.92 10.64
C THR A 121 14.24 -6.43 10.54
N THR A 122 14.97 -5.57 11.25
CA THR A 122 14.71 -4.13 11.46
C THR A 122 14.66 -3.27 10.19
N LYS A 123 15.11 -3.85 9.06
CA LYS A 123 15.06 -3.23 7.75
C LYS A 123 13.66 -3.23 7.13
N TYR A 124 12.75 -4.04 7.65
CA TYR A 124 11.38 -4.13 7.16
C TYR A 124 10.41 -3.51 8.15
N GLU A 125 9.29 -3.02 7.62
CA GLU A 125 8.18 -2.48 8.39
C GLU A 125 6.97 -3.42 8.23
N ALA A 126 6.41 -3.86 9.36
CA ALA A 126 5.16 -4.60 9.40
C ALA A 126 3.98 -3.63 9.54
N GLN A 127 2.91 -3.88 8.78
CA GLN A 127 1.71 -3.07 8.78
C GLN A 127 0.49 -3.95 8.54
N VAL A 128 -0.54 -3.82 9.38
CA VAL A 128 -1.85 -4.41 9.13
C VAL A 128 -2.68 -3.41 8.33
N GLU A 129 -2.89 -3.72 7.05
CA GLU A 129 -3.86 -3.02 6.22
C GLU A 129 -5.26 -3.54 6.59
N TRP A 130 -6.08 -2.66 7.17
CA TRP A 130 -7.38 -2.98 7.74
C TRP A 130 -8.50 -2.36 6.90
N GLY A 131 -9.06 -3.17 6.02
CA GLY A 131 -10.20 -2.80 5.17
C GLY A 131 -11.52 -2.77 5.92
N TYR A 132 -12.63 -2.82 5.17
CA TYR A 132 -13.95 -2.96 5.77
C TYR A 132 -14.21 -4.37 6.28
N GLU A 133 -13.95 -5.37 5.44
CA GLU A 133 -14.21 -6.79 5.68
C GLU A 133 -12.92 -7.60 5.80
N LYS A 134 -11.83 -7.14 5.15
CA LYS A 134 -10.58 -7.90 5.06
C LYS A 134 -9.44 -7.20 5.79
N GLN A 135 -8.56 -8.02 6.35
CA GLN A 135 -7.28 -7.56 6.89
C GLN A 135 -6.14 -8.25 6.15
N THR A 136 -5.04 -7.55 5.98
CA THR A 136 -3.83 -8.09 5.35
C THR A 136 -2.61 -7.59 6.09
N LEU A 137 -1.74 -8.50 6.51
CA LEU A 137 -0.42 -8.15 7.01
C LEU A 137 0.49 -7.90 5.81
N SER A 138 1.11 -6.73 5.80
CA SER A 138 2.13 -6.35 4.82
C SER A 138 3.48 -6.19 5.51
N ILE A 139 4.50 -6.80 4.95
CA ILE A 139 5.90 -6.58 5.32
C ILE A 139 6.58 -5.84 4.19
N SER A 140 7.10 -4.64 4.44
CA SER A 140 7.63 -3.77 3.39
C SER A 140 9.07 -3.33 3.63
N ARG A 141 9.84 -3.30 2.54
CA ARG A 141 11.16 -2.67 2.45
C ARG A 141 11.09 -1.53 1.46
N LYS A 142 11.35 -0.32 1.92
CA LYS A 142 11.46 0.87 1.07
C LYS A 142 12.93 1.20 0.83
N LYS A 143 13.24 1.65 -0.38
CA LYS A 143 14.52 2.24 -0.79
C LYS A 143 14.25 3.54 -1.54
N LYS A 144 15.23 4.43 -1.53
CA LYS A 144 15.19 5.70 -2.26
C LYS A 144 16.22 5.65 -3.37
N ALA A 145 15.87 6.23 -4.52
CA ALA A 145 16.77 6.39 -5.65
C ALA A 145 16.58 7.79 -6.24
N ALA A 146 17.66 8.45 -6.66
CA ALA A 146 17.56 9.78 -7.25
C ALA A 146 16.70 9.73 -8.53
N SER A 147 15.80 10.70 -8.68
CA SER A 147 14.91 10.76 -9.85
C SER A 147 15.33 11.79 -10.90
N GLY A 148 16.15 12.76 -10.52
CA GLY A 148 16.60 13.85 -11.39
C GLY A 148 15.51 14.87 -11.76
N ASN A 149 14.29 14.75 -11.21
CA ASN A 149 13.21 15.72 -11.41
C ASN A 149 12.24 15.77 -10.22
N SER A 150 11.54 16.90 -10.06
CA SER A 150 10.51 17.10 -9.02
C SER A 150 9.08 16.81 -9.51
N GLY A 151 8.93 16.31 -10.74
CA GLY A 151 7.64 15.98 -11.34
C GLY A 151 7.11 14.63 -10.86
N THR A 152 6.25 14.01 -11.68
CA THR A 152 5.68 12.68 -11.39
C THR A 152 6.08 11.63 -12.43
N ASP A 153 7.05 11.94 -13.28
CA ASP A 153 7.50 11.05 -14.33
C ASP A 153 8.18 9.82 -13.74
N LEU A 154 7.86 8.66 -14.28
CA LEU A 154 8.43 7.37 -13.86
C LEU A 154 9.43 6.86 -14.91
N PRO A 155 10.43 6.07 -14.48
CA PRO A 155 11.42 5.54 -15.40
C PRO A 155 10.82 4.52 -16.37
N GLY A 156 11.41 4.44 -17.57
CA GLY A 156 11.10 3.37 -18.53
C GLY A 156 11.50 1.99 -18.03
N ILE A 157 11.12 0.94 -18.77
CA ILE A 157 11.28 -0.45 -18.29
C ILE A 157 12.73 -0.84 -18.01
N VAL A 158 13.69 -0.41 -18.86
CA VAL A 158 15.12 -0.77 -18.70
C VAL A 158 15.65 -0.23 -17.37
N ASP A 159 15.47 1.07 -17.13
CA ASP A 159 15.93 1.74 -15.91
C ASP A 159 15.19 1.23 -14.68
N SER A 160 13.88 0.97 -14.81
CA SER A 160 13.07 0.42 -13.73
C SER A 160 13.56 -0.95 -13.27
N ARG A 161 13.83 -1.85 -14.22
CA ARG A 161 14.40 -3.17 -13.92
C ARG A 161 15.76 -3.03 -13.25
N LYS A 162 16.64 -2.18 -13.80
CA LYS A 162 17.97 -1.94 -13.24
C LYS A 162 17.89 -1.46 -11.79
N MET A 163 17.13 -0.39 -11.52
CA MET A 163 16.99 0.17 -10.17
C MET A 163 16.45 -0.85 -9.17
N LEU A 164 15.45 -1.63 -9.56
CA LEU A 164 14.86 -2.64 -8.69
C LEU A 164 15.72 -3.91 -8.54
N ILE A 165 16.59 -4.23 -9.48
CA ILE A 165 17.57 -5.31 -9.31
C ILE A 165 18.67 -4.86 -8.36
N ASP A 166 19.22 -3.67 -8.57
CA ASP A 166 20.33 -3.13 -7.78
C ASP A 166 19.94 -2.96 -6.30
N GLU A 167 18.67 -2.64 -6.02
CA GLU A 167 18.15 -2.40 -4.67
C GLU A 167 17.38 -3.57 -4.07
N ALA A 168 17.36 -4.74 -4.72
CA ALA A 168 16.62 -5.91 -4.28
C ALA A 168 17.09 -6.39 -2.90
N PRO A 169 16.19 -6.50 -1.89
CA PRO A 169 16.59 -7.02 -0.59
C PRO A 169 16.65 -8.55 -0.61
N HIS A 170 17.57 -9.12 0.17
CA HIS A 170 17.82 -10.57 0.21
C HIS A 170 16.57 -11.43 0.42
N ASN A 171 15.68 -11.07 1.36
CA ASN A 171 14.46 -11.88 1.60
C ASN A 171 13.49 -11.89 0.40
N PHE A 172 13.55 -10.88 -0.48
CA PHE A 172 12.81 -10.88 -1.73
C PHE A 172 13.58 -11.67 -2.80
N ASP A 173 14.88 -11.40 -2.95
CA ASP A 173 15.69 -11.98 -4.03
C ASP A 173 15.80 -13.50 -3.91
N ASP A 174 15.95 -14.01 -2.68
CA ASP A 174 16.13 -15.44 -2.39
C ASP A 174 14.86 -16.13 -1.87
N PHE A 175 13.68 -15.53 -2.10
CA PHE A 175 12.42 -16.01 -1.51
C PHE A 175 12.06 -17.46 -1.89
N LYS A 176 12.16 -17.83 -3.18
CA LYS A 176 11.90 -19.22 -3.63
C LYS A 176 13.18 -20.03 -3.82
N PHE A 177 14.18 -19.41 -4.43
CA PHE A 177 15.51 -19.97 -4.68
C PHE A 177 16.48 -18.81 -4.92
N ASN A 178 17.77 -19.10 -4.93
CA ASN A 178 18.83 -18.10 -5.10
C ASN A 178 18.62 -17.22 -6.35
N LYS A 179 18.51 -15.90 -6.15
CA LYS A 179 18.25 -14.86 -7.14
C LYS A 179 16.91 -14.98 -7.87
N TRP A 180 15.91 -15.61 -7.26
CA TRP A 180 14.57 -15.71 -7.82
C TRP A 180 13.97 -14.32 -8.15
N GLY A 181 14.02 -13.39 -7.19
CA GLY A 181 13.36 -12.09 -7.32
C GLY A 181 13.97 -11.21 -8.42
N THR A 182 15.30 -11.09 -8.46
CA THR A 182 16.02 -10.33 -9.49
C THR A 182 15.91 -10.97 -10.87
N LYS A 183 15.91 -12.31 -10.97
CA LYS A 183 15.63 -13.01 -12.24
C LYS A 183 14.21 -12.72 -12.74
N ALA A 184 13.21 -12.71 -11.85
CA ALA A 184 11.86 -12.35 -12.22
C ALA A 184 11.79 -10.89 -12.71
N ILE A 185 12.38 -9.94 -11.97
CA ILE A 185 12.43 -8.52 -12.38
C ILE A 185 13.11 -8.34 -13.74
N ALA A 186 14.19 -9.08 -14.02
CA ALA A 186 14.94 -8.95 -15.28
C ALA A 186 14.08 -9.18 -16.54
N VAL A 187 13.01 -9.96 -16.43
CA VAL A 187 12.07 -10.24 -17.52
C VAL A 187 10.69 -9.62 -17.30
N SER A 188 10.48 -8.87 -16.21
CA SER A 188 9.21 -8.21 -15.87
C SER A 188 8.82 -7.12 -16.85
N ARG A 189 7.53 -6.91 -17.08
CA ARG A 189 7.00 -5.71 -17.74
C ARG A 189 6.44 -4.72 -16.71
N ILE A 190 6.07 -3.53 -17.17
CA ILE A 190 5.37 -2.54 -16.35
C ILE A 190 3.87 -2.83 -16.31
N PHE A 191 3.29 -2.78 -15.12
CA PHE A 191 1.85 -2.66 -14.88
C PHE A 191 1.57 -1.25 -14.34
N GLY A 192 0.70 -0.50 -15.03
CA GLY A 192 0.60 0.96 -14.93
C GLY A 192 1.29 1.67 -16.10
N PRO A 193 1.87 2.87 -15.92
CA PRO A 193 1.85 3.69 -14.70
C PRO A 193 0.45 4.25 -14.38
N VAL A 194 0.20 4.57 -13.12
CA VAL A 194 -1.07 5.11 -12.64
C VAL A 194 -0.84 6.39 -11.84
N LEU A 195 -1.36 7.50 -12.37
CA LEU A 195 -1.43 8.77 -11.67
C LEU A 195 -2.63 8.79 -10.72
N PHE A 196 -2.42 9.28 -9.51
CA PHE A 196 -3.47 9.51 -8.52
C PHE A 196 -3.17 10.76 -7.70
N SER A 197 -4.21 11.27 -7.06
CA SER A 197 -4.11 12.45 -6.20
C SER A 197 -4.35 12.06 -4.75
N ARG A 198 -3.62 12.67 -3.83
CA ARG A 198 -3.78 12.50 -2.38
C ARG A 198 -4.04 13.85 -1.72
N TYR A 199 -5.11 13.89 -0.95
CA TYR A 199 -5.47 14.99 -0.06
C TYR A 199 -5.13 14.60 1.38
N ILE A 200 -4.73 15.57 2.18
CA ILE A 200 -4.38 15.38 3.60
C ILE A 200 -5.36 16.20 4.45
N GLY A 201 -6.06 15.50 5.34
CA GLY A 201 -6.97 16.05 6.34
C GLY A 201 -6.70 15.44 7.71
N SER A 202 -7.73 15.40 8.55
CA SER A 202 -7.68 14.91 9.93
C SER A 202 -8.87 14.03 10.25
N TRP A 203 -8.61 12.95 11.00
CA TRP A 203 -9.61 12.10 11.63
C TRP A 203 -9.30 11.97 13.12
N LYS A 204 -10.09 12.63 13.96
CA LYS A 204 -9.90 12.69 15.42
C LYS A 204 -8.45 13.00 15.85
N GLY A 205 -7.79 13.91 15.14
CA GLY A 205 -6.41 14.32 15.41
C GLY A 205 -5.33 13.45 14.75
N MET A 206 -5.68 12.33 14.12
CA MET A 206 -4.78 11.56 13.27
C MET A 206 -4.80 12.09 11.84
N PRO A 207 -3.65 12.13 11.14
CA PRO A 207 -3.64 12.43 9.70
C PRO A 207 -4.54 11.45 8.94
N LEU A 208 -5.48 12.01 8.16
CA LEU A 208 -6.32 11.25 7.25
C LEU A 208 -5.88 11.56 5.81
N TYR A 209 -5.66 10.52 5.03
CA TYR A 209 -5.41 10.61 3.61
C TYR A 209 -6.68 10.29 2.84
N ILE A 210 -7.03 11.10 1.85
CA ILE A 210 -8.04 10.73 0.86
C ILE A 210 -7.36 10.64 -0.49
N GLU A 211 -7.36 9.46 -1.09
CA GLU A 211 -6.75 9.22 -2.38
C GLU A 211 -7.81 9.04 -3.47
N VAL A 212 -7.63 9.74 -4.58
CA VAL A 212 -8.48 9.64 -5.78
C VAL A 212 -7.65 9.00 -6.90
N TRP A 213 -8.02 7.77 -7.27
CA TRP A 213 -7.32 6.97 -8.26
C TRP A 213 -8.14 6.89 -9.55
N SER A 214 -7.53 7.23 -10.68
CA SER A 214 -8.09 6.99 -12.02
C SER A 214 -7.46 5.72 -12.60
N LEU A 215 -8.18 4.61 -12.56
CA LEU A 215 -7.75 3.33 -13.11
C LEU A 215 -8.47 3.05 -14.42
N LEU A 216 -7.89 2.22 -15.28
CA LEU A 216 -8.67 1.59 -16.35
C LEU A 216 -9.86 0.85 -15.71
N ASN A 217 -11.02 0.85 -16.37
CA ASN A 217 -12.14 -0.01 -16.00
C ASN A 217 -11.81 -1.49 -16.31
N SER A 218 -12.66 -2.41 -15.90
CA SER A 218 -12.43 -3.86 -16.12
C SER A 218 -12.37 -4.26 -17.61
N GLU A 219 -12.93 -3.45 -18.50
CA GLU A 219 -12.91 -3.68 -19.96
C GLU A 219 -11.67 -3.09 -20.65
N GLY A 220 -10.89 -2.24 -19.95
CA GLY A 220 -9.77 -1.51 -20.53
C GLY A 220 -10.19 -0.41 -21.53
N THR A 221 -11.47 -0.06 -21.60
CA THR A 221 -12.06 0.87 -22.58
C THR A 221 -12.27 2.28 -22.03
N GLY A 222 -12.19 2.45 -20.71
CA GLY A 222 -12.46 3.71 -20.04
C GLY A 222 -11.81 3.81 -18.66
N ILE A 223 -12.15 4.87 -17.94
CA ILE A 223 -11.61 5.15 -16.60
C ILE A 223 -12.67 4.89 -15.54
N GLU A 224 -12.29 4.13 -14.52
CA GLU A 224 -13.00 3.98 -13.26
C GLU A 224 -12.27 4.75 -12.15
N TYR A 225 -13.03 5.50 -11.35
CA TYR A 225 -12.47 6.21 -10.21
C TYR A 225 -12.61 5.36 -8.95
N ILE A 226 -11.53 5.23 -8.18
CA ILE A 226 -11.55 4.63 -6.85
C ILE A 226 -11.14 5.69 -5.84
N VAL A 227 -12.02 5.97 -4.87
CA VAL A 227 -11.76 6.91 -3.78
C VAL A 227 -11.62 6.14 -2.48
N GLU A 228 -10.56 6.40 -1.72
CA GLU A 228 -10.28 5.72 -0.46
C GLU A 228 -9.85 6.73 0.59
N ALA A 229 -10.39 6.62 1.80
CA ALA A 229 -9.92 7.32 2.97
C ALA A 229 -9.09 6.37 3.86
N SER A 230 -7.94 6.82 4.33
CA SER A 230 -7.10 6.04 5.23
C SER A 230 -6.44 6.85 6.32
N PHE A 231 -6.27 6.25 7.51
CA PHE A 231 -5.46 6.79 8.59
C PHE A 231 -4.59 5.68 9.18
N LYS A 232 -3.54 6.07 9.91
CA LYS A 232 -2.63 5.14 10.57
C LYS A 232 -2.60 5.34 12.08
N THR A 233 -2.42 4.24 12.80
CA THR A 233 -2.17 4.23 14.25
C THR A 233 -1.24 3.08 14.60
N LYS A 234 -0.51 3.19 15.71
CA LYS A 234 0.31 2.11 16.26
C LYS A 234 -0.47 1.17 17.17
N ASP A 235 -1.70 1.53 17.53
CA ASP A 235 -2.51 0.82 18.52
C ASP A 235 -3.65 0.01 17.87
N ARG A 236 -3.68 -1.30 18.16
CA ARG A 236 -4.66 -2.24 17.60
C ARG A 236 -6.08 -1.90 18.02
N ALA A 237 -6.28 -1.50 19.27
CA ALA A 237 -7.60 -1.19 19.81
C ALA A 237 -8.15 0.10 19.17
N THR A 238 -7.31 1.12 19.01
CA THR A 238 -7.62 2.35 18.29
C THR A 238 -7.99 2.04 16.84
N ALA A 239 -7.23 1.20 16.14
CA ALA A 239 -7.58 0.81 14.76
C ALA A 239 -8.95 0.14 14.69
N LEU A 240 -9.25 -0.78 15.60
CA LEU A 240 -10.54 -1.50 15.65
C LEU A 240 -11.74 -0.59 15.92
N THR A 241 -11.58 0.38 16.84
CA THR A 241 -12.64 1.33 17.19
C THR A 241 -12.82 2.35 16.06
N GLU A 242 -11.73 2.98 15.64
CA GLU A 242 -11.76 4.07 14.67
C GLU A 242 -12.08 3.61 13.24
N GLN A 243 -11.89 2.33 12.91
CA GLN A 243 -12.41 1.76 11.67
C GLN A 243 -13.94 1.77 11.63
N LYS A 244 -14.60 1.40 12.74
CA LYS A 244 -16.06 1.41 12.83
C LYS A 244 -16.59 2.83 12.79
N ASP A 245 -15.97 3.72 13.57
CA ASP A 245 -16.40 5.12 13.67
C ASP A 245 -16.23 5.86 12.33
N LEU A 246 -15.12 5.62 11.60
CA LEU A 246 -14.94 6.18 10.28
C LEU A 246 -15.99 5.62 9.31
N ALA A 247 -16.24 4.31 9.33
CA ALA A 247 -17.27 3.70 8.47
C ALA A 247 -18.67 4.25 8.78
N ASP A 248 -19.01 4.46 10.04
CA ASP A 248 -20.28 5.04 10.48
C ASP A 248 -20.42 6.50 10.03
N CYS A 249 -19.35 7.29 10.15
CA CYS A 249 -19.31 8.66 9.61
C CYS A 249 -19.53 8.69 8.11
N LEU A 250 -18.84 7.82 7.35
CA LEU A 250 -19.01 7.71 5.91
C LEU A 250 -20.43 7.28 5.54
N ARG A 251 -21.05 6.36 6.29
CA ARG A 251 -22.44 5.92 6.07
C ARG A 251 -23.44 7.01 6.38
N GLY A 252 -23.26 7.74 7.48
CA GLY A 252 -24.10 8.88 7.84
C GLY A 252 -24.14 9.98 6.77
N ASN A 253 -23.03 10.16 6.05
CA ASN A 253 -22.94 11.09 4.93
C ASN A 253 -23.29 10.48 3.55
N ARG A 254 -23.70 9.21 3.50
CA ARG A 254 -23.95 8.43 2.27
C ARG A 254 -22.74 8.33 1.33
N TRP A 255 -21.54 8.46 1.87
CA TRP A 255 -20.28 8.35 1.13
C TRP A 255 -19.72 6.94 1.13
N PHE A 256 -20.10 6.11 2.09
CA PHE A 256 -19.51 4.79 2.24
C PHE A 256 -19.83 3.88 1.05
N LEU A 257 -18.80 3.28 0.48
CA LEU A 257 -18.93 2.21 -0.50
C LEU A 257 -18.53 0.89 0.16
N THR A 258 -19.48 -0.03 0.30
CA THR A 258 -19.24 -1.36 0.83
C THR A 258 -18.34 -2.16 -0.12
N GLY A 259 -17.34 -2.83 0.42
CA GLY A 259 -16.47 -3.75 -0.33
C GLY A 259 -14.99 -3.46 -0.10
N GLU A 260 -14.18 -4.10 -0.92
CA GLU A 260 -12.72 -4.08 -0.84
C GLU A 260 -12.13 -3.76 -2.21
N SER A 261 -11.07 -2.98 -2.24
CA SER A 261 -10.35 -2.68 -3.49
C SER A 261 -8.86 -2.58 -3.20
N LEU A 262 -8.17 -3.73 -3.25
CA LEU A 262 -6.71 -3.72 -3.23
C LEU A 262 -6.20 -3.13 -4.54
N LYS A 263 -5.73 -1.88 -4.50
CA LYS A 263 -5.30 -1.13 -5.69
C LYS A 263 -4.22 -1.87 -6.50
N THR A 264 -3.31 -2.57 -5.82
CA THR A 264 -2.33 -3.44 -6.48
C THR A 264 -3.00 -4.54 -7.30
N GLN A 265 -4.03 -5.20 -6.76
CA GLN A 265 -4.78 -6.23 -7.48
C GLN A 265 -5.44 -5.65 -8.74
N LEU A 266 -6.16 -4.54 -8.60
CA LEU A 266 -6.81 -3.88 -9.74
C LEU A 266 -5.81 -3.47 -10.84
N ILE A 267 -4.64 -2.94 -10.46
CA ILE A 267 -3.62 -2.56 -11.43
C ILE A 267 -3.04 -3.79 -12.14
N MET A 268 -2.79 -4.88 -11.40
CA MET A 268 -2.30 -6.12 -12.01
C MET A 268 -3.32 -6.74 -12.97
N GLU A 269 -4.62 -6.64 -12.67
CA GLU A 269 -5.68 -7.20 -13.50
C GLU A 269 -5.94 -6.39 -14.78
N ARG A 270 -5.81 -5.07 -14.72
CA ARG A 270 -6.33 -4.17 -15.76
C ARG A 270 -5.27 -3.56 -16.69
N TYR A 271 -3.99 -3.68 -16.36
CA TYR A 271 -2.88 -3.17 -17.17
C TYR A 271 -2.03 -4.30 -17.72
#